data_AF-A0A139PQC6-F1
#
_entry.id   AF-A0A139PQC6-F1
#
_cell.length_a   1.000
_cell.length_b   1.000
_cell.length_c   1.000
_cell.angle_alpha   90.00
_cell.angle_beta   90.00
_cell.angle_gamma   90.00
#
_symmetry.space_group_name_H-M   'P 1'
#
loop_
_entity.id
_entity.type
_entity.pdbx_description
1 polymer ?
#
loop_
_entity_poly.entity_id
_entity_poly.type
_entity_poly.pdbx_seq_one_letter_code
_entity_poly.pdbx_strand_id
1 'polypeptide(L)'
;MNYFSENLLAVAPKISPKKSIKELEKTAQKIAESFNTDDFQFQSKIKSAIFNNLEENNELSPEKLANDLFDNNLTARLSFIDQVKEAVPEPVQFDEIDASRQLKKFENQKLSLSNGIELIVPNNVYQDAESVEFIQNDNGTYSILIKNIEDIQSK
;
A
#
# COMPACT_ATOMS: atom_id res chain seq x y z
N MET A 1 -29.09 35.06 30.44
CA MET A 1 -27.63 34.79 30.35
C MET A 1 -27.47 33.43 29.70
N ASN A 2 -27.26 33.42 28.39
CA ASN A 2 -27.12 32.21 27.59
C ASN A 2 -25.68 31.69 27.77
N TYR A 3 -25.51 30.68 28.62
CA TYR A 3 -24.27 29.91 28.69
C TYR A 3 -24.31 28.82 27.61
N PHE A 4 -24.23 29.23 26.34
CA PHE A 4 -23.80 28.30 25.30
C PHE A 4 -22.29 28.14 25.46
N SER A 5 -21.87 26.99 25.98
CA SER A 5 -20.46 26.62 26.02
C SER A 5 -19.95 26.54 24.58
N GLU A 6 -19.20 27.56 24.14
CA GLU A 6 -18.46 27.60 22.89
C GLU A 6 -17.22 26.67 22.90
N ASN A 7 -17.32 25.52 23.56
CA ASN A 7 -16.49 24.37 23.22
C ASN A 7 -17.22 23.55 22.16
N LEU A 8 -17.59 24.22 21.06
CA LEU A 8 -17.77 23.53 19.79
C LEU A 8 -16.35 23.12 19.39
N LEU A 9 -15.90 21.97 19.90
CA LEU A 9 -14.67 21.31 19.49
C LEU A 9 -14.64 21.40 17.97
N ALA A 10 -13.76 22.26 17.44
CA ALA A 10 -13.47 22.32 16.02
C ALA A 10 -12.76 21.01 15.70
N VAL A 11 -13.54 19.93 15.58
CA VAL A 11 -13.06 18.64 15.10
C VAL A 11 -12.50 18.95 13.72
N ALA A 12 -11.18 18.89 13.59
CA ALA A 12 -10.53 19.01 12.30
C ALA A 12 -11.27 18.09 11.33
N PRO A 13 -11.64 18.57 10.13
CA PRO A 13 -12.45 17.78 9.21
C PRO A 13 -11.75 16.45 8.95
N LYS A 14 -12.42 15.35 9.30
CA LYS A 14 -11.87 14.01 9.09
C LYS A 14 -11.59 13.84 7.60
N ILE A 15 -10.34 13.53 7.28
CA ILE A 15 -9.91 13.16 5.93
C ILE A 15 -10.75 11.97 5.45
N SER A 16 -11.19 11.98 4.19
CA SER A 16 -12.01 10.87 3.68
C SER A 16 -11.18 9.59 3.54
N PRO A 17 -11.78 8.39 3.60
CA PRO A 17 -11.01 7.14 3.52
C PRO A 17 -10.16 7.03 2.23
N LYS A 18 -10.72 7.44 1.10
CA LYS A 18 -10.00 7.51 -0.19
C LYS A 18 -8.84 8.50 -0.17
N LYS A 19 -8.98 9.66 0.50
CA LYS A 19 -7.92 10.66 0.59
C LYS A 19 -6.82 10.19 1.56
N SER A 20 -7.19 9.45 2.60
CA SER A 20 -6.27 8.84 3.56
C SER A 20 -5.36 7.82 2.89
N ILE A 21 -5.93 6.92 2.07
CA ILE A 21 -5.15 5.97 1.25
C ILE A 21 -4.10 6.70 0.41
N LYS A 22 -4.51 7.75 -0.32
CA LYS A 22 -3.58 8.53 -1.15
C LYS A 22 -2.46 9.18 -0.36
N GLU A 23 -2.76 9.67 0.84
CA GLU A 23 -1.76 10.32 1.69
C GLU A 23 -0.76 9.29 2.25
N LEU A 24 -1.25 8.11 2.63
CA LEU A 24 -0.43 6.97 3.06
C LEU A 24 0.50 6.51 1.91
N GLU A 25 -0.05 6.27 0.72
CA GLU A 25 0.71 5.88 -0.47
C GLU A 25 1.80 6.92 -0.80
N LYS A 26 1.41 8.19 -0.87
CA LYS A 26 2.32 9.30 -1.21
C LYS A 26 3.44 9.46 -0.18
N THR A 27 3.12 9.35 1.11
CA THR A 27 4.13 9.49 2.17
C THR A 27 5.07 8.30 2.19
N ALA A 28 4.54 7.07 2.04
CA ALA A 28 5.36 5.86 1.95
C ALA A 28 6.36 5.97 0.80
N GLN A 29 5.88 6.40 -0.35
CA GLN A 29 6.67 6.63 -1.55
C GLN A 29 7.83 7.62 -1.32
N LYS A 30 7.50 8.80 -0.80
CA LYS A 30 8.49 9.85 -0.50
C LYS A 30 9.56 9.37 0.49
N ILE A 31 9.16 8.59 1.49
CA ILE A 31 10.11 7.99 2.44
C ILE A 31 11.02 7.01 1.70
N ALA A 32 10.48 6.06 0.92
CA ALA A 32 11.29 5.10 0.18
C ALA A 32 12.28 5.75 -0.79
N GLU A 33 11.87 6.81 -1.50
CA GLU A 33 12.75 7.63 -2.34
C GLU A 33 13.93 8.19 -1.53
N SER A 34 13.67 8.69 -0.32
CA SER A 34 14.70 9.25 0.58
C SER A 34 15.70 8.21 1.07
N PHE A 35 15.35 6.93 1.06
CA PHE A 35 16.20 5.81 1.45
C PHE A 35 16.73 4.98 0.26
N ASN A 36 16.49 5.42 -0.99
CA ASN A 36 16.81 4.69 -2.22
C ASN A 36 16.21 3.27 -2.28
N THR A 37 15.02 3.10 -1.70
CA THR A 37 14.26 1.84 -1.74
C THR A 37 12.96 1.98 -2.54
N ASP A 38 12.83 3.05 -3.32
CA ASP A 38 11.71 3.25 -4.24
C ASP A 38 11.95 2.48 -5.53
N ASP A 39 11.52 1.23 -5.54
CA ASP A 39 11.45 0.42 -6.74
C ASP A 39 10.05 -0.16 -6.93
N PHE A 40 9.86 -0.92 -8.02
CA PHE A 40 8.57 -1.54 -8.32
C PHE A 40 8.14 -2.58 -7.27
N GLN A 41 9.09 -3.16 -6.53
CA GLN A 41 8.82 -4.08 -5.43
C GLN A 41 8.21 -3.30 -4.26
N PHE A 42 8.76 -2.14 -3.92
CA PHE A 42 8.22 -1.29 -2.87
C PHE A 42 6.82 -0.77 -3.21
N GLN A 43 6.59 -0.34 -4.44
CA GLN A 43 5.25 0.05 -4.90
C GLN A 43 4.21 -1.07 -4.73
N SER A 44 4.62 -2.31 -5.05
CA SER A 44 3.76 -3.48 -4.90
C SER A 44 3.57 -3.85 -3.42
N LYS A 45 4.60 -3.64 -2.59
CA LYS A 45 4.56 -3.79 -1.14
C LYS A 45 3.56 -2.83 -0.50
N ILE A 46 3.50 -1.56 -0.94
CA ILE A 46 2.48 -0.58 -0.48
C ILE A 46 1.08 -1.11 -0.75
N LYS A 47 0.78 -1.46 -2.01
CA LYS A 47 -0.54 -1.93 -2.42
C LYS A 47 -0.95 -3.19 -1.66
N SER A 48 -0.01 -4.12 -1.49
CA SER A 48 -0.23 -5.34 -0.73
C SER A 48 -0.54 -5.08 0.73
N ALA A 49 0.24 -4.21 1.39
CA ALA A 49 0.04 -3.89 2.79
C ALA A 49 -1.31 -3.19 3.01
N ILE A 50 -1.70 -2.28 2.10
CA ILE A 50 -3.04 -1.67 2.11
C ILE A 50 -4.13 -2.73 1.95
N PHE A 51 -4.00 -3.65 0.99
CA PHE A 51 -4.96 -4.73 0.78
C PHE A 51 -5.13 -5.59 2.04
N ASN A 52 -4.04 -6.09 2.60
CA ASN A 52 -4.05 -6.97 3.78
C ASN A 52 -4.67 -6.26 5.00
N ASN A 53 -4.29 -5.00 5.26
CA ASN A 53 -4.85 -4.25 6.39
C ASN A 53 -6.36 -4.02 6.23
N LEU A 54 -6.82 -3.71 5.00
CA LEU A 54 -8.25 -3.57 4.70
C LEU A 54 -9.01 -4.90 4.79
N GLU A 55 -8.43 -5.99 4.30
CA GLU A 55 -9.07 -7.32 4.30
C GLU A 55 -9.23 -7.86 5.72
N GLU A 56 -8.21 -7.72 6.56
CA GLU A 56 -8.21 -8.26 7.91
C GLU A 56 -9.01 -7.41 8.90
N ASN A 57 -8.92 -6.09 8.79
CA ASN A 57 -9.37 -5.18 9.84
C ASN A 57 -10.41 -4.15 9.38
N ASN A 58 -10.71 -4.04 8.08
CA ASN A 58 -11.46 -2.91 7.49
C ASN A 58 -10.90 -1.54 7.94
N GLU A 59 -9.60 -1.47 8.19
CA GLU A 59 -8.94 -0.32 8.81
C GLU A 59 -7.56 -0.11 8.18
N LEU A 60 -7.12 1.14 8.09
CA LEU A 60 -5.73 1.48 7.80
C LEU A 60 -5.11 2.26 8.96
N SER A 61 -4.17 1.63 9.66
CA SER A 61 -3.36 2.26 10.71
C SER A 61 -2.00 2.69 10.14
N PRO A 62 -1.58 3.95 10.34
CA PRO A 62 -0.23 4.40 10.02
C PRO A 62 0.86 3.51 10.62
N GLU A 63 0.68 3.09 11.88
CA GLU A 63 1.66 2.27 12.60
C GLU A 63 1.77 0.85 12.01
N LYS A 64 0.65 0.19 11.73
CA LYS A 64 0.65 -1.14 11.09
C LYS A 64 1.32 -1.07 9.72
N LEU A 65 0.90 -0.10 8.91
CA LEU A 65 1.44 0.08 7.56
C LEU A 65 2.95 0.41 7.59
N ALA A 66 3.42 1.19 8.57
CA ALA A 66 4.83 1.49 8.73
C ALA A 66 5.67 0.23 9.05
N ASN A 67 5.12 -0.66 9.89
CA ASN A 67 5.77 -1.93 10.22
C ASN A 67 5.83 -2.85 9.02
N ASP A 68 4.75 -2.96 8.25
CA ASP A 68 4.72 -3.80 7.05
C ASP A 68 5.71 -3.29 6.00
N LEU A 69 5.74 -1.98 5.77
CA LEU A 69 6.55 -1.36 4.71
C LEU A 69 8.04 -1.27 5.04
N PHE A 70 8.39 -0.92 6.28
CA PHE A 70 9.75 -0.58 6.69
C PHE A 70 10.23 -1.45 7.87
N ASP A 71 9.82 -2.71 7.88
CA ASP A 71 10.21 -3.76 8.84
C ASP A 71 11.70 -3.72 9.21
N ASN A 72 12.57 -3.58 8.21
CA ASN A 72 14.03 -3.59 8.36
C ASN A 72 14.68 -2.19 8.48
N ASN A 73 13.90 -1.11 8.52
CA ASN A 73 14.42 0.26 8.62
C ASN A 73 13.63 1.08 9.67
N LEU A 74 14.15 1.09 10.90
CA LEU A 74 13.54 1.82 12.02
C LEU A 74 13.39 3.32 11.74
N THR A 75 14.40 3.95 11.14
CA THR A 75 14.38 5.38 10.83
C THR A 75 13.31 5.72 9.81
N ALA A 76 13.18 4.92 8.74
CA ALA A 76 12.13 5.10 7.72
C ALA A 76 10.74 4.91 8.32
N ARG A 77 10.56 3.89 9.16
CA ARG A 77 9.31 3.64 9.90
C ARG A 77 8.90 4.81 10.77
N LEU A 78 9.79 5.32 11.61
CA LEU A 78 9.51 6.48 12.47
C LEU A 78 9.20 7.73 11.63
N SER A 79 10.00 7.98 10.59
CA SER A 79 9.81 9.13 9.69
C SER A 79 8.47 9.07 8.95
N PHE A 80 8.04 7.87 8.53
CA PHE A 80 6.74 7.65 7.91
C PHE A 80 5.60 7.94 8.88
N ILE A 81 5.66 7.38 10.10
CA ILE A 81 4.64 7.61 11.14
C ILE A 81 4.52 9.10 11.45
N ASP A 82 5.64 9.79 11.65
CA ASP A 82 5.66 11.21 12.00
C ASP A 82 5.05 12.08 10.88
N GLN A 83 5.39 11.82 9.62
CA GLN A 83 4.84 12.59 8.49
C GLN A 83 3.36 12.27 8.22
N VAL A 84 2.95 11.00 8.31
CA VAL A 84 1.56 10.62 8.08
C VAL A 84 0.65 11.18 9.15
N LYS A 85 1.09 11.23 10.41
CA LYS A 85 0.27 11.71 11.54
C LYS A 85 -0.17 13.15 11.41
N GLU A 86 0.49 13.97 10.59
CA GLU A 86 0.04 15.33 10.28
C GLU A 86 -1.32 15.35 9.54
N ALA A 87 -1.59 14.32 8.72
CA ALA A 87 -2.77 14.26 7.86
C ALA A 87 -3.74 13.12 8.23
N VAL A 88 -3.21 12.01 8.75
CA VAL A 88 -3.93 10.80 9.18
C VAL A 88 -3.46 10.45 10.60
N PRO A 89 -3.90 11.21 11.62
CA PRO A 89 -3.39 11.07 12.99
C PRO A 89 -3.87 9.79 13.69
N GLU A 90 -5.01 9.26 13.28
CA GLU A 90 -5.64 8.08 13.84
C GLU A 90 -5.93 7.06 12.73
N PRO A 91 -6.05 5.77 13.07
CA PRO A 91 -6.43 4.78 12.08
C PRO A 91 -7.78 5.07 11.42
N VAL A 92 -7.84 4.79 10.12
CA VAL A 92 -9.00 5.09 9.29
C VAL A 92 -9.85 3.85 9.16
N GLN A 93 -11.07 3.91 9.71
CA GLN A 93 -12.07 2.86 9.58
C GLN A 93 -12.82 2.98 8.24
N PHE A 94 -13.10 1.85 7.62
CA PHE A 94 -13.85 1.75 6.38
C PHE A 94 -15.17 1.01 6.66
N ASP A 95 -16.29 1.52 6.12
CA ASP A 95 -17.50 0.71 6.07
C ASP A 95 -17.34 -0.44 5.06
N GLU A 96 -18.19 -1.46 5.16
CA GLU A 96 -18.08 -2.66 4.32
C GLU A 96 -18.13 -2.35 2.80
N ILE A 97 -18.91 -1.34 2.41
CA ILE A 97 -19.09 -0.97 1.00
C ILE A 97 -17.81 -0.32 0.47
N ASP A 98 -17.26 0.62 1.23
CA ASP A 98 -16.05 1.33 0.86
C ASP A 98 -14.82 0.42 0.94
N ALA A 99 -14.73 -0.46 1.95
CA ALA A 99 -13.70 -1.49 2.06
C ALA A 99 -13.73 -2.42 0.84
N SER A 100 -14.89 -3.00 0.50
CA SER A 100 -15.04 -3.87 -0.68
C SER A 100 -14.63 -3.17 -1.99
N ARG A 101 -15.00 -1.89 -2.15
CA ARG A 101 -14.60 -1.09 -3.32
C ARG A 101 -13.09 -0.83 -3.38
N GLN A 102 -12.43 -0.63 -2.24
CA GLN A 102 -10.99 -0.45 -2.22
C GLN A 102 -10.27 -1.78 -2.45
N LEU A 103 -10.70 -2.87 -1.81
CA LEU A 103 -10.11 -4.21 -1.98
C LEU A 103 -10.00 -4.60 -3.45
N LYS A 104 -11.07 -4.42 -4.24
CA LYS A 104 -11.06 -4.67 -5.70
C LYS A 104 -9.99 -3.91 -6.48
N LYS A 105 -9.53 -2.75 -5.98
CA LYS A 105 -8.47 -1.97 -6.65
C LYS A 105 -7.07 -2.49 -6.33
N PHE A 106 -6.90 -3.11 -5.18
CA PHE A 106 -5.61 -3.62 -4.70
C PHE A 106 -5.48 -5.14 -4.86
N GLU A 107 -6.56 -5.82 -5.27
CA GLU A 107 -6.61 -7.26 -5.53
C GLU A 107 -5.61 -7.72 -6.61
N ASN A 108 -5.32 -6.88 -7.60
CA ASN A 108 -4.44 -7.23 -8.71
C ASN A 108 -3.34 -6.18 -8.93
N GLN A 109 -2.13 -6.66 -9.18
CA GLN A 109 -0.98 -5.87 -9.61
C GLN A 109 -0.93 -5.83 -11.13
N LYS A 110 -1.11 -4.64 -11.71
CA LYS A 110 -0.83 -4.41 -13.14
C LYS A 110 0.61 -3.94 -13.30
N LEU A 111 1.41 -4.73 -14.02
CA LEU A 111 2.80 -4.45 -14.34
C LEU A 111 2.94 -4.20 -15.84
N SER A 112 3.63 -3.13 -16.20
CA SER A 112 4.02 -2.82 -17.58
C SER A 112 5.53 -2.97 -17.70
N LEU A 113 5.99 -3.88 -18.54
CA LEU A 113 7.41 -4.18 -18.72
C LEU A 113 8.00 -3.34 -19.85
N SER A 114 9.30 -3.06 -19.78
CA SER A 114 10.02 -2.22 -20.75
C SER A 114 10.02 -2.77 -22.19
N ASN A 115 9.80 -4.08 -22.34
CA ASN A 115 9.68 -4.76 -23.63
C ASN A 115 8.25 -4.77 -24.19
N GLY A 116 7.28 -4.10 -23.54
CA GLY A 116 5.90 -3.97 -23.99
C GLY A 116 4.94 -5.06 -23.50
N ILE A 117 5.41 -6.02 -22.70
CA ILE A 117 4.53 -7.01 -22.06
C ILE A 117 3.74 -6.34 -20.93
N GLU A 118 2.44 -6.62 -20.86
CA GLU A 118 1.61 -6.30 -19.69
C GLU A 118 1.28 -7.57 -18.93
N LEU A 119 1.44 -7.54 -17.60
CA LEU A 119 1.08 -8.63 -16.70
C LEU A 119 0.04 -8.12 -15.69
N ILE A 120 -0.96 -8.94 -15.43
CA ILE A 120 -1.90 -8.73 -14.32
C ILE A 120 -1.71 -9.92 -13.40
N VAL A 121 -1.21 -9.66 -12.19
CA VAL A 121 -0.87 -10.69 -11.20
C VAL A 121 -1.74 -10.47 -9.96
N PRO A 122 -2.53 -11.46 -9.52
CA PRO A 122 -3.25 -11.38 -8.26
C PRO A 122 -2.30 -11.12 -7.09
N ASN A 123 -2.73 -10.33 -6.10
CA ASN A 123 -1.86 -9.87 -5.01
C ASN A 123 -1.29 -11.04 -4.18
N ASN A 124 -2.11 -12.05 -3.90
CA ASN A 124 -1.70 -13.28 -3.23
C ASN A 124 -0.62 -14.06 -4.00
N VAL A 125 -0.71 -14.10 -5.33
CA VAL A 125 0.27 -14.75 -6.22
C VAL A 125 1.55 -13.92 -6.32
N TYR A 126 1.43 -12.58 -6.35
CA TYR A 126 2.58 -11.68 -6.40
C TYR A 126 3.50 -11.81 -5.18
N GLN A 127 2.92 -12.05 -4.00
CA GLN A 127 3.67 -12.21 -2.74
C GLN A 127 4.30 -13.60 -2.58
N ASP A 128 3.92 -14.56 -3.42
CA ASP A 128 4.40 -15.93 -3.36
C ASP A 128 5.55 -16.18 -4.35
N ALA A 129 6.78 -16.20 -3.84
CA ALA A 129 7.99 -16.45 -4.63
C ALA A 129 8.03 -17.87 -5.26
N GLU A 130 7.23 -18.81 -4.75
CA GLU A 130 7.08 -20.14 -5.35
C GLU A 130 6.16 -20.10 -6.57
N SER A 131 5.32 -19.08 -6.72
CA SER A 131 4.44 -18.88 -7.88
C SER A 131 5.00 -17.85 -8.86
N VAL A 132 5.43 -16.67 -8.38
CA VAL A 132 6.01 -15.61 -9.21
C VAL A 132 7.28 -15.06 -8.54
N GLU A 133 8.41 -15.16 -9.25
CA GLU A 133 9.71 -14.69 -8.77
C GLU A 133 10.22 -13.53 -9.61
N PHE A 134 10.67 -12.47 -8.94
CA PHE A 134 11.30 -11.31 -9.57
C PHE A 134 12.79 -11.30 -9.27
N ILE A 135 13.62 -11.43 -10.31
CA ILE A 135 15.06 -11.54 -10.19
C ILE A 135 15.70 -10.28 -10.77
N GLN A 136 16.48 -9.57 -9.98
CA GLN A 136 17.32 -8.49 -10.47
C GLN A 136 18.67 -9.07 -10.91
N ASN A 137 19.03 -8.85 -12.16
CA ASN A 137 20.30 -9.30 -12.74
C ASN A 137 21.42 -8.30 -12.43
N ASP A 138 22.67 -8.75 -12.43
CA ASP A 138 23.86 -7.91 -12.18
C ASP A 138 23.98 -6.69 -13.11
N ASN A 139 23.40 -6.79 -14.31
CA ASN A 139 23.36 -5.72 -15.31
C ASN A 139 22.22 -4.69 -15.08
N GLY A 140 21.47 -4.81 -13.99
CA GLY A 140 20.34 -3.94 -13.63
C GLY A 140 19.02 -4.25 -14.34
N THR A 141 18.96 -5.29 -15.19
CA THR A 141 17.70 -5.74 -15.79
C THR A 141 16.92 -6.65 -14.84
N TYR A 142 15.63 -6.83 -15.11
CA TYR A 142 14.77 -7.74 -14.36
C TYR A 142 14.36 -8.95 -15.20
N SER A 143 14.33 -10.11 -14.54
CA SER A 143 13.73 -11.34 -15.04
C SER A 143 12.53 -11.68 -14.16
N ILE A 144 11.45 -12.17 -14.78
CA ILE A 144 10.25 -12.62 -14.07
C ILE A 144 10.08 -14.11 -14.37
N LEU A 145 10.00 -14.93 -13.33
CA LEU A 145 9.76 -16.37 -13.44
C LEU A 145 8.36 -16.68 -12.92
N ILE A 146 7.52 -17.26 -13.78
CA ILE A 146 6.18 -17.73 -13.40
C ILE A 146 6.25 -19.25 -13.34
N LYS A 147 5.95 -19.81 -12.16
CA LYS A 147 6.13 -21.23 -11.82
C LYS A 147 4.77 -21.89 -11.61
N ASN A 148 4.77 -23.23 -11.49
CA ASN A 148 3.58 -24.03 -11.16
C ASN A 148 2.39 -23.84 -12.12
N ILE A 149 2.65 -23.71 -13.41
CA ILE A 149 1.60 -23.57 -14.44
C ILE A 149 1.25 -24.94 -15.02
N GLU A 150 0.00 -25.37 -14.82
CA GLU A 150 -0.52 -26.65 -15.34
C GLU A 150 -0.93 -26.53 -16.82
N ASP A 151 -1.61 -25.45 -17.19
CA ASP A 151 -2.14 -25.23 -18.53
C ASP A 151 -1.90 -23.80 -19.01
N ILE A 152 -1.59 -23.64 -20.30
CA ILE A 152 -1.48 -22.35 -20.98
C ILE A 152 -2.51 -22.31 -22.10
N GLN A 153 -3.47 -21.39 -22.00
CA GLN A 153 -4.54 -21.20 -22.98
C GLN A 153 -4.40 -19.84 -23.68
N SER A 154 -4.54 -19.82 -25.00
CA SER A 154 -4.78 -18.57 -25.75
C SER A 154 -6.26 -18.24 -25.68
N LYS A 155 -6.59 -16.99 -25.34
CA LYS A 155 -7.93 -16.43 -25.54
C LYS A 155 -8.08 -15.87 -26.95
#